data_AF-A0A3A8QHL0-F1
#
_entry.id   AF-A0A3A8QHL0-F1
#
_cell.length_a   1.000
_cell.length_b   1.000
_cell.length_c   1.000
_cell.angle_alpha   90.00
_cell.angle_beta   90.00
_cell.angle_gamma   90.00
#
_symmetry.space_group_name_H-M   'P 1'
#
loop_
_entity.id
_entity.type
_entity.pdbx_description
1 polymer ?
#
loop_
_entity_poly.entity_id
_entity_poly.type
_entity_poly.pdbx_seq_one_letter_code
_entity_poly.pdbx_strand_id
1 'polypeptide(L)'
;MRPHSLHILSLGAGITLLFVTLPATASAASTGSCYDLDLQADQAPPFEASSFQYFQQMELTPQQTLRATPPQALTSAEHLVLPVSQRVTATSVHDASSTGPWLGYFYEHELKARGYLDVNGNLLDLNGNGITDLHEDLYNLAPPTGSQARPYVGTTRRCSRTFASGGFTYSQPELALNESCTSAFTSGVLLMDARPGDYPEVRIDVVGSNTPAVPRTGYSDKGLFERIPNLLEPAHAANNHRGLGHPVFFPAGGSQTVDLGTINAGWEMVFFLVVANDSVHNPYEGRVYPCLRKAADGQCTLHLKTSTSVFFSKAKWNLDQDPVGQMPVATRNIGCASSEDCSPEAPHPFDGACTVASTGQDLCGWLDAEALARLGTAPYGSTSLPMEATTVAVSGNGKMPHAVLGAPGGTPQDWILAFEDLNGGGDRDFNDAVFQFRGDASSAVRSRVLFPSPYFPDPACAISQMRFRKEDAPGTGCGSSAAISYAVATDCRVCTSYECSINITPSWHPVTFAVGAQEAFIDVSSTPGSQPCWMASISGTHAACLPTITNVDVGYVFAPVSP
;
A
#
# COMPACT_ATOMS: atom_id res chain seq x y z
N MET A 1 44.14 -4.26 -6.96
CA MET A 1 45.35 -3.40 -7.04
C MET A 1 44.88 -1.97 -7.32
N ARG A 2 45.48 -0.99 -6.63
CA ARG A 2 45.10 0.44 -6.49
C ARG A 2 44.78 1.17 -7.81
N PRO A 3 44.07 2.31 -7.74
CA PRO A 3 44.43 3.50 -8.50
C PRO A 3 45.20 4.51 -7.63
N HIS A 4 46.18 5.14 -8.26
CA HIS A 4 47.08 6.15 -7.69
C HIS A 4 46.48 7.56 -7.77
N SER A 5 46.65 8.31 -6.69
CA SER A 5 46.46 9.75 -6.58
C SER A 5 47.47 10.53 -7.45
N LEU A 6 47.00 11.59 -8.10
CA LEU A 6 47.81 12.60 -8.77
C LEU A 6 47.64 13.94 -8.04
N HIS A 7 48.69 14.34 -7.32
CA HIS A 7 48.86 15.70 -6.80
C HIS A 7 49.52 16.56 -7.89
N ILE A 8 48.90 17.70 -8.20
CA ILE A 8 49.55 18.78 -8.95
C ILE A 8 49.77 19.94 -7.97
N LEU A 9 51.05 20.22 -7.71
CA LEU A 9 51.51 21.48 -7.11
C LEU A 9 51.50 22.57 -8.18
N SER A 10 50.89 23.72 -7.87
CA SER A 10 51.20 24.99 -8.55
C SER A 10 51.69 26.00 -7.52
N LEU A 11 52.95 26.40 -7.69
CA LEU A 11 53.53 27.62 -7.12
C LEU A 11 52.98 28.82 -7.91
N GLY A 12 52.42 29.80 -7.21
CA GLY A 12 52.06 31.11 -7.76
C GLY A 12 52.48 32.21 -6.80
N ALA A 13 53.45 33.00 -7.23
CA ALA A 13 54.14 34.03 -6.46
C ALA A 13 53.20 35.13 -5.91
N GLY A 14 53.49 35.57 -4.69
CA GLY A 14 52.82 36.68 -4.03
C GLY A 14 53.12 38.03 -4.69
N ILE A 15 52.06 38.78 -4.94
CA ILE A 15 52.10 40.23 -5.14
C ILE A 15 51.21 40.81 -4.05
N THR A 16 51.83 41.42 -3.04
CA THR A 16 51.16 42.16 -1.97
C THR A 16 50.77 43.53 -2.52
N LEU A 17 49.53 43.67 -3.01
CA LEU A 17 48.96 44.99 -3.31
C LEU A 17 48.42 45.60 -2.01
N LEU A 18 49.09 46.66 -1.56
CA LEU A 18 48.65 47.51 -0.47
C LEU A 18 47.47 48.35 -0.96
N PHE A 19 46.23 47.94 -0.66
CA PHE A 19 45.05 48.77 -0.89
C PHE A 19 44.91 49.78 0.24
N VAL A 20 45.03 51.05 -0.10
CA VAL A 20 44.64 52.17 0.76
C VAL A 20 43.12 52.13 0.90
N THR A 21 42.62 51.79 2.08
CA THR A 21 41.21 51.91 2.43
C THR A 21 40.86 53.39 2.56
N LEU A 22 40.26 53.96 1.52
CA LEU A 22 39.48 55.20 1.67
C LEU A 22 38.19 54.84 2.43
N PRO A 23 37.75 55.66 3.40
CA PRO A 23 36.46 55.48 4.03
C PRO A 23 35.39 55.62 2.94
N ALA A 24 34.74 54.51 2.61
CA ALA A 24 33.53 54.55 1.81
C ALA A 24 32.52 55.38 2.60
N THR A 25 32.14 56.53 2.03
CA THR A 25 30.94 57.24 2.43
C THR A 25 29.81 56.22 2.44
N ALA A 26 29.15 56.06 3.59
CA ALA A 26 27.92 55.29 3.69
C ALA A 26 26.94 55.84 2.65
N SER A 27 26.85 55.18 1.51
CA SER A 27 25.76 55.35 0.57
C SER A 27 24.52 55.06 1.38
N ALA A 28 23.68 56.07 1.61
CA ALA A 28 22.33 55.85 2.09
C ALA A 28 21.75 54.72 1.24
N ALA A 29 21.44 53.59 1.87
CA ALA A 29 20.78 52.48 1.21
C ALA A 29 19.59 53.10 0.47
N SER A 30 19.57 52.99 -0.85
CA SER A 30 18.36 53.29 -1.59
C SER A 30 17.27 52.49 -0.90
N THR A 31 16.24 53.16 -0.40
CA THR A 31 15.00 52.51 -0.01
C THR A 31 14.54 51.74 -1.24
N GLY A 32 14.93 50.47 -1.32
CA GLY A 32 14.57 49.59 -2.41
C GLY A 32 13.07 49.62 -2.45
N SER A 33 12.51 50.16 -3.52
CA SER A 33 11.07 50.23 -3.70
C SER A 33 10.62 48.79 -3.90
N CYS A 34 10.26 48.12 -2.81
CA CYS A 34 9.54 46.86 -2.92
C CYS A 34 8.33 47.07 -3.82
N TYR A 35 8.00 46.07 -4.62
CA TYR A 35 6.90 46.16 -5.58
C TYR A 35 5.62 46.55 -4.85
N ASP A 36 4.98 47.62 -5.32
CA ASP A 36 3.67 48.06 -4.83
C ASP A 36 2.61 47.16 -5.49
N LEU A 37 2.44 45.96 -4.92
CA LEU A 37 1.35 45.07 -5.29
C LEU A 37 0.08 45.53 -4.58
N ASP A 38 -1.05 45.46 -5.27
CA ASP A 38 -2.34 45.79 -4.67
C ASP A 38 -2.79 44.64 -3.76
N LEU A 39 -2.88 44.89 -2.45
CA LEU A 39 -3.42 43.94 -1.47
C LEU A 39 -4.85 43.49 -1.82
N GLN A 40 -5.58 44.29 -2.60
CA GLN A 40 -6.94 43.98 -3.06
C GLN A 40 -6.97 43.18 -4.36
N ALA A 41 -5.86 43.07 -5.09
CA ALA A 41 -5.80 42.24 -6.28
C ALA A 41 -5.80 40.77 -5.89
N ASP A 42 -6.67 39.99 -6.52
CA ASP A 42 -6.63 38.53 -6.40
C ASP A 42 -5.47 37.97 -7.25
N GLN A 43 -4.62 37.20 -6.58
CA GLN A 43 -3.47 36.52 -7.15
C GLN A 43 -3.66 35.00 -7.17
N ALA A 44 -4.80 34.49 -6.67
CA ALA A 44 -5.10 33.07 -6.75
C ALA A 44 -5.47 32.69 -8.20
N PRO A 45 -4.83 31.68 -8.79
CA PRO A 45 -5.26 31.18 -10.09
C PRO A 45 -6.61 30.45 -9.97
N PRO A 46 -7.35 30.28 -11.08
CA PRO A 46 -8.53 29.42 -11.12
C PRO A 46 -8.23 28.01 -10.58
N PHE A 47 -9.24 27.36 -10.02
CA PHE A 47 -9.11 26.00 -9.52
C PHE A 47 -8.95 25.01 -10.68
N GLU A 48 -7.69 24.73 -11.00
CA GLU A 48 -7.24 23.78 -12.00
C GLU A 48 -6.16 22.89 -11.38
N ALA A 49 -5.96 21.66 -11.88
CA ALA A 49 -4.99 20.74 -11.30
C ALA A 49 -3.56 21.32 -11.25
N SER A 50 -3.20 22.19 -12.20
CA SER A 50 -1.93 22.93 -12.26
C SER A 50 -1.77 23.96 -11.14
N SER A 51 -2.86 24.48 -10.58
CA SER A 51 -2.88 25.47 -9.49
C SER A 51 -2.51 24.90 -8.13
N PHE A 52 -2.58 23.57 -8.00
CA PHE A 52 -2.36 22.88 -6.73
C PHE A 52 -1.04 22.12 -6.72
N GLN A 53 -0.49 22.05 -5.52
CA GLN A 53 0.71 21.28 -5.24
C GLN A 53 0.35 19.85 -4.88
N TYR A 54 -0.69 19.65 -4.06
CA TYR A 54 -1.25 18.35 -3.75
C TYR A 54 -2.72 18.47 -3.32
N PHE A 55 -3.42 17.34 -3.41
CA PHE A 55 -4.71 17.10 -2.81
C PHE A 55 -4.58 15.89 -1.87
N GLN A 56 -5.24 15.94 -0.74
CA GLN A 56 -5.34 14.84 0.22
C GLN A 56 -6.82 14.69 0.57
N GLN A 57 -7.45 13.59 0.15
CA GLN A 57 -8.91 13.38 0.33
C GLN A 57 -9.75 14.58 -0.13
N MET A 58 -9.31 15.20 -1.21
CA MET A 58 -10.02 16.28 -1.88
C MET A 58 -9.95 16.07 -3.38
N GLU A 59 -11.02 16.41 -4.07
CA GLU A 59 -11.09 16.38 -5.53
C GLU A 59 -11.36 17.78 -6.08
N LEU A 60 -10.81 18.03 -7.27
CA LEU A 60 -11.21 19.14 -8.11
C LEU A 60 -12.39 18.69 -8.99
N THR A 61 -13.55 19.30 -8.80
CA THR A 61 -14.75 18.95 -9.55
C THR A 61 -14.71 19.55 -10.97
N PRO A 62 -15.54 19.05 -11.92
CA PRO A 62 -15.69 19.65 -13.24
C PRO A 62 -16.18 21.10 -13.22
N GLN A 63 -16.78 21.55 -12.11
CA GLN A 63 -17.24 22.92 -11.90
C GLN A 63 -16.13 23.83 -11.35
N GLN A 64 -14.87 23.37 -11.33
CA GLN A 64 -13.74 24.08 -10.74
C GLN A 64 -13.95 24.42 -9.26
N THR A 65 -14.56 23.50 -8.50
CA THR A 65 -14.68 23.59 -7.04
C THR A 65 -13.84 22.50 -6.39
N LEU A 66 -13.43 22.73 -5.15
CA LEU A 66 -12.77 21.71 -4.35
C LEU A 66 -13.80 21.05 -3.46
N ARG A 67 -13.81 19.73 -3.40
CA ARG A 67 -14.75 18.96 -2.59
C ARG A 67 -14.02 17.93 -1.76
N ALA A 68 -14.38 17.80 -0.49
CA ALA A 68 -13.90 16.72 0.34
C ALA A 68 -14.38 15.36 -0.20
N THR A 69 -13.47 14.39 -0.21
CA THR A 69 -13.74 13.01 -0.59
C THR A 69 -13.34 12.12 0.60
N PRO A 70 -14.21 11.95 1.60
CA PRO A 70 -13.88 11.17 2.78
C PRO A 70 -13.62 9.70 2.37
N PRO A 71 -12.74 9.00 3.09
CA PRO A 71 -12.54 7.56 2.91
C PRO A 71 -13.87 6.81 3.00
N GLN A 72 -13.99 5.76 2.21
CA GLN A 72 -15.10 4.81 2.30
C GLN A 72 -14.56 3.50 2.85
N ALA A 73 -15.36 2.86 3.69
CA ALA A 73 -15.00 1.57 4.26
C ALA A 73 -14.87 0.56 3.12
N LEU A 74 -13.78 -0.19 3.14
CA LEU A 74 -13.58 -1.30 2.21
C LEU A 74 -14.56 -2.42 2.54
N THR A 75 -15.10 -3.08 1.52
CA THR A 75 -16.15 -4.09 1.69
C THR A 75 -15.70 -5.49 1.31
N SER A 76 -14.50 -5.65 0.74
CA SER A 76 -14.01 -6.93 0.25
C SER A 76 -12.49 -7.01 0.26
N ALA A 77 -11.93 -8.13 0.72
CA ALA A 77 -10.52 -8.47 0.56
C ALA A 77 -10.14 -8.78 -0.90
N GLU A 78 -11.12 -9.20 -1.71
CA GLU A 78 -10.95 -9.58 -3.13
C GLU A 78 -10.88 -8.37 -4.07
N HIS A 79 -11.34 -7.20 -3.61
CA HIS A 79 -11.43 -5.97 -4.40
C HIS A 79 -11.09 -4.74 -3.56
N LEU A 80 -9.80 -4.57 -3.29
CA LEU A 80 -9.25 -3.50 -2.47
C LEU A 80 -8.88 -2.30 -3.33
N VAL A 81 -9.87 -1.44 -3.56
CA VAL A 81 -9.72 -0.18 -4.30
C VAL A 81 -10.01 0.97 -3.36
N LEU A 82 -9.03 1.85 -3.16
CA LEU A 82 -9.27 3.07 -2.40
C LEU A 82 -10.07 4.04 -3.28
N PRO A 83 -11.16 4.64 -2.76
CA PRO A 83 -11.95 5.61 -3.52
C PRO A 83 -11.20 6.92 -3.76
N VAL A 84 -10.15 7.18 -2.97
CA VAL A 84 -9.41 8.43 -2.93
C VAL A 84 -7.93 8.15 -2.74
N SER A 85 -7.08 9.00 -3.31
CA SER A 85 -5.64 8.90 -3.10
C SER A 85 -5.33 9.35 -1.69
N GLN A 86 -4.62 8.52 -0.94
CA GLN A 86 -4.27 8.81 0.45
C GLN A 86 -2.96 8.14 0.83
N ARG A 87 -2.27 8.71 1.81
CA ARG A 87 -1.15 8.01 2.45
C ARG A 87 -1.72 6.88 3.29
N VAL A 88 -1.08 5.72 3.24
CA VAL A 88 -1.49 4.55 4.01
C VAL A 88 -0.31 4.07 4.84
N THR A 89 -0.56 3.80 6.12
CA THR A 89 0.37 3.05 6.96
C THR A 89 -0.15 1.65 7.19
N ALA A 90 0.76 0.68 7.33
CA ALA A 90 0.46 -0.70 7.70
C ALA A 90 1.13 -0.99 9.04
N THR A 91 0.41 -1.61 9.97
CA THR A 91 0.91 -2.04 11.26
C THR A 91 0.63 -3.51 11.47
N SER A 92 1.65 -4.31 11.77
CA SER A 92 1.43 -5.70 12.16
C SER A 92 0.79 -5.76 13.56
N VAL A 93 -0.30 -6.50 13.65
CA VAL A 93 -1.15 -6.60 14.84
C VAL A 93 -0.88 -7.90 15.57
N HIS A 94 -0.90 -9.02 14.86
CA HIS A 94 -0.78 -10.35 15.44
C HIS A 94 -0.14 -11.28 14.41
N ASP A 95 0.72 -12.16 14.88
CA ASP A 95 1.41 -13.18 14.07
C ASP A 95 1.44 -14.48 14.89
N ALA A 96 0.44 -15.33 14.65
CA ALA A 96 0.40 -16.70 15.14
C ALA A 96 1.11 -17.66 14.17
N SER A 97 1.51 -17.18 12.99
CA SER A 97 2.28 -17.98 12.07
C SER A 97 3.61 -18.36 12.72
N SER A 98 3.90 -19.66 12.77
CA SER A 98 5.17 -20.14 13.33
C SER A 98 6.41 -19.75 12.49
N THR A 99 6.21 -19.06 11.35
CA THR A 99 7.23 -18.91 10.30
C THR A 99 7.63 -17.48 9.97
N GLY A 100 6.96 -16.47 10.54
CA GLY A 100 7.28 -15.05 10.27
C GLY A 100 6.92 -14.69 8.83
N PRO A 101 5.64 -14.39 8.54
CA PRO A 101 5.13 -14.35 7.19
C PRO A 101 5.51 -13.02 6.54
N TRP A 102 5.64 -13.04 5.22
CA TRP A 102 6.02 -11.87 4.44
C TRP A 102 4.82 -11.27 3.72
N LEU A 103 4.46 -10.06 4.10
CA LEU A 103 3.40 -9.30 3.46
C LEU A 103 3.97 -8.45 2.32
N GLY A 104 3.24 -8.41 1.21
CA GLY A 104 3.44 -7.41 0.18
C GLY A 104 2.15 -7.16 -0.58
N TYR A 105 2.22 -6.25 -1.55
CA TYR A 105 1.14 -6.04 -2.50
C TYR A 105 1.70 -5.69 -3.88
N PHE A 106 0.85 -5.74 -4.90
CA PHE A 106 1.11 -5.11 -6.19
C PHE A 106 -0.20 -4.57 -6.74
N TYR A 107 -0.15 -3.83 -7.84
CA TYR A 107 -1.35 -3.31 -8.46
C TYR A 107 -1.87 -4.22 -9.57
N GLU A 108 -3.18 -4.47 -9.63
CA GLU A 108 -3.78 -5.32 -10.67
C GLU A 108 -3.45 -4.82 -12.10
N HIS A 109 -3.38 -3.50 -12.29
CA HIS A 109 -3.06 -2.92 -13.59
C HIS A 109 -1.63 -3.23 -14.06
N GLU A 110 -0.68 -3.43 -13.15
CA GLU A 110 0.69 -3.83 -13.48
C GLU A 110 0.73 -5.27 -13.99
N LEU A 111 -0.06 -6.16 -13.36
CA LEU A 111 -0.23 -7.53 -13.85
C LEU A 111 -0.87 -7.56 -15.24
N LYS A 112 -1.88 -6.73 -15.51
CA LYS A 112 -2.47 -6.55 -16.86
C LYS A 112 -1.42 -6.06 -17.85
N ALA A 113 -0.65 -5.03 -17.49
CA ALA A 113 0.40 -4.47 -18.35
C ALA A 113 1.51 -5.49 -18.67
N ARG A 114 1.78 -6.43 -17.75
CA ARG A 114 2.75 -7.52 -17.93
C ARG A 114 2.18 -8.73 -18.66
N GLY A 115 0.89 -8.74 -18.98
CA GLY A 115 0.23 -9.83 -19.69
C GLY A 115 -0.11 -11.05 -18.83
N TYR A 116 -0.18 -10.90 -17.51
CA TYR A 116 -0.64 -11.97 -16.62
C TYR A 116 -2.15 -12.07 -16.52
N LEU A 117 -2.84 -10.97 -16.82
CA LEU A 117 -4.29 -10.84 -16.68
C LEU A 117 -4.93 -10.39 -17.99
N ASP A 118 -6.14 -10.88 -18.25
CA ASP A 118 -7.03 -10.33 -19.26
C ASP A 118 -7.66 -9.00 -18.80
N VAL A 119 -8.48 -8.39 -19.66
CA VAL A 119 -9.19 -7.14 -19.35
C VAL A 119 -10.15 -7.25 -18.16
N ASN A 120 -10.64 -8.47 -17.88
CA ASN A 120 -11.56 -8.78 -16.78
C ASN A 120 -10.83 -9.22 -15.50
N GLY A 121 -9.49 -9.18 -15.47
CA GLY A 121 -8.69 -9.60 -14.33
C GLY A 121 -8.62 -11.13 -14.13
N ASN A 122 -8.84 -11.92 -15.18
CA ASN A 122 -8.63 -13.37 -15.15
C ASN A 122 -7.18 -13.70 -15.51
N LEU A 123 -6.61 -14.70 -14.83
CA LEU A 123 -5.27 -15.19 -15.12
C LEU A 123 -5.20 -15.80 -16.52
N LEU A 124 -4.15 -15.46 -17.25
CA LEU A 124 -3.89 -15.96 -18.59
C LEU A 124 -2.96 -17.19 -18.57
N ASP A 125 -3.15 -18.08 -19.54
CA ASP A 125 -2.24 -19.18 -19.90
C ASP A 125 -1.99 -19.06 -21.41
N LEU A 126 -1.08 -18.17 -21.80
CA LEU A 126 -0.90 -17.79 -23.20
C LEU A 126 -0.17 -18.86 -24.01
N ASN A 127 0.62 -19.70 -23.33
CA ASN A 127 1.36 -20.78 -23.97
C ASN A 127 0.55 -22.10 -24.02
N GLY A 128 -0.54 -22.19 -23.25
CA GLY A 128 -1.51 -23.28 -23.30
C GLY A 128 -1.00 -24.57 -22.67
N ASN A 129 -0.16 -24.47 -21.64
CA ASN A 129 0.38 -25.65 -20.95
C ASN A 129 -0.41 -26.05 -19.69
N GLY A 130 -1.48 -25.33 -19.38
CA GLY A 130 -2.39 -25.58 -18.26
C GLY A 130 -1.96 -24.97 -16.93
N ILE A 131 -0.83 -24.26 -16.86
CA ILE A 131 -0.40 -23.47 -15.70
C ILE A 131 -0.53 -22.01 -16.10
N THR A 132 -1.15 -21.17 -15.26
CA THR A 132 -1.27 -19.75 -15.61
C THR A 132 0.10 -19.07 -15.62
N ASP A 133 0.27 -18.12 -16.54
CA ASP A 133 1.49 -17.35 -16.77
C ASP A 133 2.04 -16.74 -15.47
N LEU A 134 1.14 -16.26 -14.58
CA LEU A 134 1.51 -15.70 -13.28
C LEU A 134 2.18 -16.77 -12.40
N HIS A 135 1.57 -17.95 -12.31
CA HIS A 135 2.07 -19.04 -11.47
C HIS A 135 3.33 -19.68 -12.08
N GLU A 136 3.45 -19.69 -13.40
CA GLU A 136 4.68 -20.11 -14.07
C GLU A 136 5.85 -19.20 -13.72
N ASP A 137 5.66 -17.89 -13.77
CA ASP A 137 6.71 -16.92 -13.48
C ASP A 137 6.98 -16.79 -11.97
N LEU A 138 5.95 -17.00 -11.13
CA LEU A 138 6.08 -17.04 -9.67
C LEU A 138 7.04 -18.15 -9.22
N TYR A 139 6.98 -19.33 -9.83
CA TYR A 139 7.83 -20.47 -9.48
C TYR A 139 8.89 -20.81 -10.53
N ASN A 140 9.05 -19.95 -11.55
CA ASN A 140 9.97 -20.14 -12.69
C ASN A 140 9.83 -21.51 -13.39
N LEU A 141 8.59 -21.99 -13.56
CA LEU A 141 8.23 -23.33 -14.05
C LEU A 141 8.33 -23.50 -15.57
N ALA A 142 8.22 -22.43 -16.35
CA ALA A 142 8.27 -22.54 -17.80
C ALA A 142 9.61 -23.16 -18.27
N PRO A 143 9.62 -23.95 -19.35
CA PRO A 143 10.87 -24.44 -19.93
C PRO A 143 11.75 -23.28 -20.41
N PRO A 144 13.09 -23.42 -20.42
CA PRO A 144 13.99 -22.33 -20.81
C PRO A 144 13.96 -22.02 -22.31
N THR A 145 13.44 -22.92 -23.14
CA THR A 145 13.42 -22.82 -24.61
C THR A 145 12.17 -23.49 -25.19
N GLY A 146 11.80 -23.11 -26.41
CA GLY A 146 10.66 -23.69 -27.14
C GLY A 146 9.42 -22.81 -27.11
N SER A 147 8.32 -23.28 -27.70
CA SER A 147 7.07 -22.52 -27.80
C SER A 147 6.37 -22.30 -26.46
N GLN A 148 6.69 -23.13 -25.47
CA GLN A 148 6.16 -23.05 -24.10
C GLN A 148 7.04 -22.19 -23.17
N ALA A 149 8.17 -21.69 -23.67
CA ALA A 149 9.12 -20.98 -22.83
C ALA A 149 8.61 -19.61 -22.41
N ARG A 150 8.92 -19.24 -21.18
CA ARG A 150 8.75 -17.88 -20.66
C ARG A 150 10.09 -17.33 -20.21
N PRO A 151 10.27 -16.00 -20.23
CA PRO A 151 11.49 -15.40 -19.71
C PRO A 151 11.67 -15.72 -18.24
N TYR A 152 12.87 -16.15 -17.86
CA TYR A 152 13.22 -16.39 -16.47
C TYR A 152 13.12 -15.10 -15.63
N VAL A 153 12.48 -15.18 -14.47
CA VAL A 153 12.41 -14.11 -13.45
C VAL A 153 13.56 -14.32 -12.47
N GLY A 154 14.68 -13.65 -12.75
CA GLY A 154 15.98 -13.91 -12.11
C GLY A 154 17.12 -13.66 -13.08
N THR A 155 18.36 -13.55 -12.60
CA THR A 155 19.54 -13.37 -13.48
C THR A 155 20.03 -14.68 -14.10
N THR A 156 20.24 -15.71 -13.28
CA THR A 156 20.69 -17.04 -13.73
C THR A 156 20.13 -18.12 -12.82
N ARG A 157 19.47 -19.12 -13.43
CA ARG A 157 18.97 -20.30 -12.72
C ARG A 157 20.08 -20.95 -11.89
N ARG A 158 19.82 -21.14 -10.60
CA ARG A 158 20.53 -22.04 -9.69
C ARG A 158 20.38 -23.50 -10.14
N CYS A 159 19.18 -23.94 -10.52
CA CYS A 159 18.88 -25.30 -10.94
C CYS A 159 18.35 -25.36 -12.38
N SER A 160 18.91 -26.26 -13.20
CA SER A 160 18.52 -26.47 -14.61
C SER A 160 17.72 -27.76 -14.84
N ARG A 161 17.11 -28.30 -13.78
CA ARG A 161 16.31 -29.54 -13.85
C ARG A 161 15.00 -29.29 -14.58
N THR A 162 14.61 -30.24 -15.39
CA THR A 162 13.30 -30.27 -16.05
C THR A 162 12.53 -31.53 -15.69
N PHE A 163 11.23 -31.55 -16.00
CA PHE A 163 10.37 -32.72 -15.88
C PHE A 163 9.28 -32.67 -16.96
N ALA A 164 8.65 -33.81 -17.23
CA ALA A 164 7.55 -33.92 -18.17
C ALA A 164 6.26 -34.31 -17.44
N SER A 165 5.17 -33.58 -17.69
CA SER A 165 3.85 -33.85 -17.09
C SER A 165 2.75 -33.39 -18.04
N GLY A 166 1.73 -34.23 -18.25
CA GLY A 166 0.59 -33.91 -19.12
C GLY A 166 0.97 -33.57 -20.57
N GLY A 167 2.05 -34.14 -21.09
CA GLY A 167 2.53 -33.89 -22.46
C GLY A 167 3.40 -32.64 -22.64
N PHE A 168 3.64 -31.88 -21.58
CA PHE A 168 4.50 -30.69 -21.60
C PHE A 168 5.80 -30.92 -20.83
N THR A 169 6.82 -30.12 -21.14
CA THR A 169 8.09 -30.09 -20.40
C THR A 169 8.18 -28.78 -19.61
N TYR A 170 8.53 -28.88 -18.34
CA TYR A 170 8.65 -27.76 -17.41
C TYR A 170 10.04 -27.75 -16.76
N SER A 171 10.43 -26.60 -16.24
CA SER A 171 11.55 -26.46 -15.29
C SER A 171 11.08 -26.81 -13.89
N GLN A 172 11.90 -27.50 -13.09
CA GLN A 172 11.59 -27.72 -11.69
C GLN A 172 11.83 -26.42 -10.89
N PRO A 173 10.92 -26.04 -9.99
CA PRO A 173 10.94 -24.74 -9.33
C PRO A 173 12.02 -24.67 -8.26
N GLU A 174 12.89 -23.68 -8.35
CA GLU A 174 14.10 -23.58 -7.52
C GLU A 174 13.77 -23.33 -6.04
N LEU A 175 12.62 -22.72 -5.78
CA LEU A 175 12.04 -22.54 -4.45
C LEU A 175 11.61 -23.86 -3.79
N ALA A 176 11.46 -24.94 -4.57
CA ALA A 176 11.10 -26.27 -4.07
C ALA A 176 12.22 -27.31 -4.26
N LEU A 177 13.45 -26.87 -4.55
CA LEU A 177 14.62 -27.73 -4.71
C LEU A 177 15.66 -27.47 -3.64
N ASN A 178 16.25 -28.54 -3.11
CA ASN A 178 17.37 -28.47 -2.18
C ASN A 178 18.62 -27.79 -2.79
N GLU A 179 19.64 -27.55 -1.95
CA GLU A 179 20.89 -26.90 -2.34
C GLU A 179 21.66 -27.64 -3.46
N SER A 180 21.49 -28.96 -3.55
CA SER A 180 22.14 -29.82 -4.56
C SER A 180 21.37 -29.90 -5.88
N CYS A 181 20.23 -29.21 -6.02
CA CYS A 181 19.34 -29.30 -7.19
C CYS A 181 18.98 -30.76 -7.54
N THR A 182 18.77 -31.60 -6.52
CA THR A 182 18.29 -32.97 -6.70
C THR A 182 16.91 -32.92 -7.34
N SER A 183 16.67 -33.73 -8.38
CA SER A 183 15.35 -33.81 -9.01
C SER A 183 14.30 -34.21 -7.97
N ALA A 184 13.21 -33.47 -7.90
CA ALA A 184 12.11 -33.66 -6.96
C ALA A 184 10.76 -33.83 -7.69
N PHE A 185 10.77 -34.55 -8.81
CA PHE A 185 9.55 -34.87 -9.56
C PHE A 185 9.20 -36.34 -9.42
N THR A 186 7.93 -36.63 -9.13
CA THR A 186 7.37 -37.98 -9.08
C THR A 186 6.05 -37.99 -9.84
N SER A 187 5.92 -38.87 -10.84
CA SER A 187 4.69 -39.01 -11.62
C SER A 187 3.73 -40.04 -11.02
N GLY A 188 2.43 -39.80 -11.16
CA GLY A 188 1.37 -40.76 -10.84
C GLY A 188 1.30 -41.19 -9.36
N VAL A 189 1.65 -40.27 -8.45
CA VAL A 189 1.54 -40.46 -7.00
C VAL A 189 0.07 -40.60 -6.64
N LEU A 190 -0.25 -41.61 -5.84
CA LEU A 190 -1.61 -41.78 -5.33
C LEU A 190 -1.81 -40.79 -4.17
N LEU A 191 -2.71 -39.82 -4.35
CA LEU A 191 -3.06 -38.79 -3.37
C LEU A 191 -4.58 -38.69 -3.25
N MET A 192 -5.06 -38.22 -2.11
CA MET A 192 -6.46 -37.84 -1.94
C MET A 192 -6.83 -36.71 -2.90
N ASP A 193 -8.04 -36.71 -3.43
CA ASP A 193 -8.52 -35.58 -4.24
C ASP A 193 -8.91 -34.43 -3.31
N ALA A 194 -8.43 -33.23 -3.62
CA ALA A 194 -8.63 -32.02 -2.82
C ALA A 194 -9.88 -31.22 -3.23
N ARG A 195 -10.73 -31.73 -4.13
CA ARG A 195 -12.04 -31.12 -4.41
C ARG A 195 -12.98 -31.29 -3.20
N PRO A 196 -13.91 -30.34 -2.96
CA PRO A 196 -14.91 -30.49 -1.89
C PRO A 196 -15.79 -31.74 -2.03
N GLY A 197 -15.80 -32.57 -0.98
CA GLY A 197 -16.61 -33.79 -0.91
C GLY A 197 -15.77 -35.05 -0.70
N ASP A 198 -16.43 -36.20 -0.74
CA ASP A 198 -15.78 -37.50 -0.62
C ASP A 198 -15.41 -38.05 -2.01
N TYR A 199 -14.13 -38.07 -2.31
CA TYR A 199 -13.58 -38.54 -3.58
C TYR A 199 -12.51 -39.61 -3.32
N PRO A 200 -12.40 -40.61 -4.21
CA PRO A 200 -11.33 -41.61 -4.10
C PRO A 200 -9.96 -40.98 -4.31
N GLU A 201 -8.92 -41.67 -3.84
CA GLU A 201 -7.55 -41.33 -4.22
C GLU A 201 -7.36 -41.40 -5.73
N VAL A 202 -6.57 -40.46 -6.26
CA VAL A 202 -6.31 -40.28 -7.68
C VAL A 202 -4.81 -40.25 -7.92
N ARG A 203 -4.38 -40.65 -9.13
CA ARG A 203 -2.98 -40.55 -9.55
C ARG A 203 -2.69 -39.15 -10.04
N ILE A 204 -1.81 -38.44 -9.35
CA ILE A 204 -1.44 -37.06 -9.64
C ILE A 204 0.08 -36.95 -9.74
N ASP A 205 0.56 -36.08 -10.64
CA ASP A 205 1.99 -35.74 -10.70
C ASP A 205 2.35 -34.74 -9.58
N VAL A 206 3.52 -34.89 -8.97
CA VAL A 206 4.00 -34.01 -7.91
C VAL A 206 5.40 -33.52 -8.25
N VAL A 207 5.61 -32.20 -8.19
CA VAL A 207 6.92 -31.57 -8.34
C VAL A 207 7.29 -30.80 -7.07
N GLY A 208 8.57 -30.85 -6.70
CA GLY A 208 9.14 -30.13 -5.57
C GLY A 208 9.30 -30.97 -4.31
N SER A 209 9.86 -30.33 -3.29
CA SER A 209 10.14 -30.93 -1.98
C SER A 209 10.01 -29.88 -0.88
N ASN A 210 9.78 -30.34 0.34
CA ASN A 210 9.82 -29.50 1.53
C ASN A 210 11.28 -29.32 2.01
N THR A 211 11.55 -28.26 2.75
CA THR A 211 12.84 -27.95 3.36
C THR A 211 12.97 -28.65 4.70
N PRO A 212 14.10 -29.28 5.02
CA PRO A 212 14.40 -29.62 6.41
C PRO A 212 14.79 -28.34 7.18
N ALA A 213 13.84 -27.73 7.87
CA ALA A 213 13.92 -26.71 8.96
C ALA A 213 14.82 -25.46 8.85
N VAL A 214 15.98 -25.49 8.17
CA VAL A 214 16.87 -24.34 7.99
C VAL A 214 17.28 -24.25 6.52
N PRO A 215 16.84 -23.23 5.77
CA PRO A 215 17.34 -23.01 4.42
C PRO A 215 18.83 -22.64 4.51
N ARG A 216 19.66 -23.45 3.86
CA ARG A 216 20.95 -22.96 3.35
C ARG A 216 20.70 -22.29 1.99
N THR A 217 21.66 -22.31 1.08
CA THR A 217 21.51 -21.79 -0.30
C THR A 217 20.45 -22.49 -1.18
N GLY A 218 19.71 -23.47 -0.65
CA GLY A 218 18.61 -24.15 -1.34
C GLY A 218 17.26 -23.45 -1.13
N TYR A 219 16.23 -23.86 -1.88
CA TYR A 219 14.86 -23.32 -1.75
C TYR A 219 14.80 -21.79 -1.91
N SER A 220 15.64 -21.28 -2.81
CA SER A 220 15.72 -19.89 -3.26
C SER A 220 16.02 -19.89 -4.75
N ASP A 221 15.48 -18.89 -5.44
CA ASP A 221 15.69 -18.54 -6.85
C ASP A 221 16.69 -17.37 -7.02
N LYS A 222 17.55 -17.14 -6.00
CA LYS A 222 18.64 -16.14 -5.99
C LYS A 222 18.17 -14.68 -6.14
N GLY A 223 17.01 -14.38 -5.58
CA GLY A 223 16.49 -13.03 -5.42
C GLY A 223 17.23 -12.16 -4.43
N LEU A 224 16.63 -11.01 -4.17
CA LEU A 224 16.97 -10.13 -3.06
C LEU A 224 16.74 -10.78 -1.69
N PHE A 225 15.69 -11.59 -1.58
CA PHE A 225 15.25 -12.18 -0.33
C PHE A 225 15.20 -13.70 -0.45
N GLU A 226 15.68 -14.38 0.56
CA GLU A 226 15.56 -15.83 0.62
C GLU A 226 14.08 -16.22 0.74
N ARG A 227 13.67 -17.25 0.00
CA ARG A 227 12.31 -17.83 0.00
C ARG A 227 11.17 -16.93 -0.47
N ILE A 228 11.42 -15.69 -0.86
CA ILE A 228 10.42 -14.87 -1.56
C ILE A 228 10.62 -15.10 -3.06
N PRO A 229 9.57 -15.47 -3.81
CA PRO A 229 9.65 -15.52 -5.25
C PRO A 229 10.17 -14.23 -5.86
N ASN A 230 11.14 -14.30 -6.79
CA ASN A 230 11.70 -13.13 -7.48
C ASN A 230 10.64 -12.20 -8.09
N LEU A 231 9.49 -12.76 -8.50
CA LEU A 231 8.38 -11.99 -9.07
C LEU A 231 7.70 -11.09 -8.03
N LEU A 232 7.66 -11.50 -6.77
CA LEU A 232 7.06 -10.77 -5.64
C LEU A 232 8.05 -9.83 -4.94
N GLU A 233 9.29 -9.79 -5.40
CA GLU A 233 10.27 -8.80 -4.97
C GLU A 233 10.08 -7.47 -5.72
N PRO A 234 10.67 -6.37 -5.24
CA PRO A 234 10.79 -5.14 -6.02
C PRO A 234 11.55 -5.37 -7.33
N ALA A 235 11.23 -4.59 -8.37
CA ALA A 235 12.00 -4.60 -9.61
C ALA A 235 13.47 -4.26 -9.34
N HIS A 236 14.37 -5.23 -9.53
CA HIS A 236 15.78 -5.08 -9.20
C HIS A 236 16.70 -5.83 -10.17
N ALA A 237 17.96 -5.42 -10.27
CA ALA A 237 18.92 -6.07 -11.17
C ALA A 237 19.07 -7.59 -10.89
N ALA A 238 18.96 -8.01 -9.62
CA ALA A 238 19.01 -9.41 -9.21
C ALA A 238 17.89 -10.29 -9.81
N ASN A 239 16.73 -9.69 -10.10
CA ASN A 239 15.60 -10.34 -10.76
C ASN A 239 15.39 -9.86 -12.20
N ASN A 240 16.42 -9.32 -12.86
CA ASN A 240 16.35 -8.74 -14.21
C ASN A 240 15.27 -7.65 -14.35
N HIS A 241 15.01 -6.89 -13.28
CA HIS A 241 13.95 -5.87 -13.20
C HIS A 241 12.54 -6.41 -13.50
N ARG A 242 12.32 -7.69 -13.21
CA ARG A 242 11.03 -8.37 -13.44
C ARG A 242 10.15 -8.44 -12.20
N GLY A 243 10.69 -8.21 -11.00
CA GLY A 243 9.89 -8.10 -9.78
C GLY A 243 8.78 -7.05 -9.89
N LEU A 244 7.65 -7.33 -9.25
CA LEU A 244 6.44 -6.50 -9.24
C LEU A 244 5.96 -6.16 -7.82
N GLY A 245 6.55 -6.78 -6.80
CA GLY A 245 6.05 -6.63 -5.45
C GLY A 245 6.48 -5.32 -4.78
N HIS A 246 5.58 -4.82 -3.96
CA HIS A 246 5.78 -3.79 -2.95
C HIS A 246 5.80 -4.48 -1.57
N PRO A 247 6.94 -5.07 -1.17
CA PRO A 247 7.06 -5.72 0.14
C PRO A 247 6.87 -4.72 1.29
N VAL A 248 6.23 -5.19 2.37
CA VAL A 248 6.02 -4.43 3.59
C VAL A 248 6.95 -4.97 4.68
N PHE A 249 8.00 -4.20 4.99
CA PHE A 249 9.02 -4.62 5.95
C PHE A 249 8.74 -4.12 7.35
N PHE A 250 8.22 -5.00 8.20
CA PHE A 250 7.99 -4.68 9.60
C PHE A 250 9.31 -4.71 10.40
N PRO A 251 9.66 -3.65 11.15
CA PRO A 251 10.84 -3.65 12.00
C PRO A 251 10.76 -4.72 13.10
N ALA A 252 11.86 -5.44 13.36
CA ALA A 252 11.94 -6.35 14.49
C ALA A 252 12.01 -5.57 15.82
N GLY A 253 11.12 -5.89 16.77
CA GLY A 253 11.24 -5.44 18.17
C GLY A 253 10.69 -4.05 18.54
N GLY A 254 9.67 -3.52 17.84
CA GLY A 254 9.01 -2.26 18.18
C GLY A 254 7.60 -2.12 17.58
N SER A 255 6.98 -0.93 17.65
CA SER A 255 5.72 -0.66 16.94
C SER A 255 5.94 -0.88 15.45
N GLN A 256 5.36 -1.96 14.91
CA GLN A 256 5.60 -2.47 13.57
C GLN A 256 4.84 -1.66 12.52
N THR A 257 4.93 -0.33 12.55
CA THR A 257 4.23 0.54 11.58
C THR A 257 5.18 0.91 10.44
N VAL A 258 4.72 0.68 9.21
CA VAL A 258 5.42 1.00 7.97
C VAL A 258 4.55 1.97 7.18
N ASP A 259 5.18 3.01 6.65
CA ASP A 259 4.53 3.91 5.70
C ASP A 259 4.59 3.31 4.30
N LEU A 260 3.42 3.03 3.71
CA LEU A 260 3.30 2.55 2.34
C LEU A 260 3.34 3.68 1.31
N GLY A 261 3.39 4.94 1.77
CA GLY A 261 3.30 6.11 0.93
C GLY A 261 1.88 6.36 0.42
N THR A 262 1.76 7.14 -0.65
CA THR A 262 0.47 7.45 -1.25
C THR A 262 0.01 6.31 -2.16
N ILE A 263 -1.14 5.73 -1.82
CA ILE A 263 -1.86 4.82 -2.70
C ILE A 263 -2.82 5.65 -3.55
N ASN A 264 -2.81 5.44 -4.87
CA ASN A 264 -3.65 6.17 -5.80
C ASN A 264 -5.11 5.69 -5.77
N ALA A 265 -6.05 6.63 -5.88
CA ALA A 265 -7.47 6.35 -6.05
C ALA A 265 -7.71 5.44 -7.27
N GLY A 266 -8.67 4.52 -7.16
CA GLY A 266 -9.09 3.67 -8.27
C GLY A 266 -8.07 2.59 -8.66
N TRP A 267 -6.90 2.55 -8.02
CA TRP A 267 -5.93 1.48 -8.24
C TRP A 267 -6.27 0.32 -7.31
N GLU A 268 -6.46 -0.84 -7.92
CA GLU A 268 -6.73 -2.06 -7.17
C GLU A 268 -5.43 -2.66 -6.65
N MET A 269 -5.36 -2.77 -5.32
CA MET A 269 -4.28 -3.45 -4.62
C MET A 269 -4.64 -4.92 -4.47
N VAL A 270 -3.65 -5.79 -4.72
CA VAL A 270 -3.76 -7.20 -4.37
C VAL A 270 -2.64 -7.51 -3.40
N PHE A 271 -3.03 -7.82 -2.17
CA PHE A 271 -2.06 -8.25 -1.17
C PHE A 271 -1.68 -9.69 -1.42
N PHE A 272 -0.45 -10.01 -1.05
CA PHE A 272 0.04 -11.37 -0.98
C PHE A 272 0.75 -11.61 0.37
N LEU A 273 0.61 -12.83 0.86
CA LEU A 273 1.35 -13.36 2.00
C LEU A 273 2.26 -14.48 1.50
N VAL A 274 3.56 -14.40 1.80
CA VAL A 274 4.51 -15.49 1.57
C VAL A 274 4.83 -16.14 2.90
N VAL A 275 4.55 -17.42 3.01
CA VAL A 275 4.80 -18.21 4.24
C VAL A 275 5.84 -19.27 3.98
N ALA A 276 6.63 -19.54 5.00
CA ALA A 276 7.73 -20.50 4.95
C ALA A 276 7.38 -21.79 5.71
N ASN A 277 6.25 -22.41 5.37
CA ASN A 277 5.74 -23.61 6.03
C ASN A 277 5.75 -24.84 5.12
N ASP A 278 6.08 -26.00 5.69
CA ASP A 278 6.11 -27.26 4.98
C ASP A 278 4.71 -27.67 4.52
N SER A 279 4.55 -27.84 3.21
CA SER A 279 3.29 -28.31 2.66
C SER A 279 3.00 -29.76 3.06
N VAL A 280 1.77 -30.02 3.48
CA VAL A 280 1.21 -31.36 3.79
C VAL A 280 -0.02 -31.55 2.91
N HIS A 281 -0.27 -32.77 2.47
CA HIS A 281 -1.46 -33.11 1.68
C HIS A 281 -2.33 -34.09 2.46
N ASN A 282 -3.31 -33.55 3.16
CA ASN A 282 -4.38 -34.25 3.86
C ASN A 282 -5.67 -33.40 3.80
N PRO A 283 -6.49 -33.56 2.74
CA PRO A 283 -7.72 -32.80 2.57
C PRO A 283 -8.70 -32.89 3.76
N TYR A 284 -8.68 -33.99 4.53
CA TYR A 284 -9.52 -34.15 5.72
C TYR A 284 -9.14 -33.23 6.89
N GLU A 285 -7.90 -32.75 6.92
CA GLU A 285 -7.40 -31.78 7.88
C GLU A 285 -7.34 -30.37 7.29
N GLY A 286 -8.00 -30.13 6.15
CA GLY A 286 -7.94 -28.83 5.47
C GLY A 286 -6.55 -28.48 4.94
N ARG A 287 -5.67 -29.47 4.73
CA ARG A 287 -4.29 -29.25 4.27
C ARG A 287 -4.10 -29.84 2.88
N VAL A 288 -3.67 -29.05 1.90
CA VAL A 288 -3.46 -29.54 0.53
C VAL A 288 -2.16 -29.03 -0.07
N TYR A 289 -1.61 -29.75 -1.04
CA TYR A 289 -0.55 -29.18 -1.87
C TYR A 289 -1.13 -28.13 -2.83
N PRO A 290 -0.45 -27.00 -3.07
CA PRO A 290 -0.81 -26.10 -4.16
C PRO A 290 -1.02 -26.83 -5.49
N CYS A 291 -2.05 -26.48 -6.24
CA CYS A 291 -2.39 -27.11 -7.51
C CYS A 291 -2.01 -26.23 -8.70
N LEU A 292 -0.92 -26.60 -9.39
CA LEU A 292 -0.37 -25.87 -10.53
C LEU A 292 -1.24 -26.01 -11.79
N ARG A 293 -1.81 -27.20 -12.03
CA ARG A 293 -2.65 -27.48 -13.20
C ARG A 293 -3.86 -28.32 -12.82
N LYS A 294 -5.05 -27.85 -13.25
CA LYS A 294 -6.33 -28.54 -13.05
C LYS A 294 -6.83 -29.17 -14.35
N ALA A 295 -7.53 -30.30 -14.23
CA ALA A 295 -8.39 -30.83 -15.28
C ALA A 295 -9.69 -30.03 -15.38
N ALA A 296 -10.47 -30.28 -16.45
CA ALA A 296 -11.72 -29.55 -16.71
C ALA A 296 -12.80 -29.76 -15.63
N ASP A 297 -12.74 -30.87 -14.90
CA ASP A 297 -13.63 -31.20 -13.78
C ASP A 297 -13.13 -30.64 -12.43
N GLY A 298 -12.09 -29.80 -12.46
CA GLY A 298 -11.48 -29.18 -11.29
C GLY A 298 -10.46 -30.04 -10.55
N GLN A 299 -10.27 -31.32 -10.92
CA GLN A 299 -9.30 -32.20 -10.28
C GLN A 299 -7.88 -31.69 -10.51
N CYS A 300 -7.02 -31.72 -9.48
CA CYS A 300 -5.62 -31.40 -9.69
C CYS A 300 -4.90 -32.49 -10.49
N THR A 301 -4.08 -32.09 -11.45
CA THR A 301 -3.26 -33.00 -12.28
C THR A 301 -1.76 -32.83 -12.05
N LEU A 302 -1.35 -31.71 -11.45
CA LEU A 302 0.03 -31.43 -11.08
C LEU A 302 0.05 -30.60 -9.78
N HIS A 303 0.55 -31.20 -8.71
CA HIS A 303 0.76 -30.51 -7.43
C HIS A 303 2.18 -29.98 -7.30
N LEU A 304 2.31 -28.84 -6.61
CA LEU A 304 3.58 -28.32 -6.12
C LEU A 304 3.74 -28.69 -4.65
N LYS A 305 4.77 -29.47 -4.32
CA LYS A 305 5.23 -29.68 -2.95
C LYS A 305 6.33 -28.68 -2.64
N THR A 306 6.09 -27.75 -1.73
CA THR A 306 6.97 -26.61 -1.45
C THR A 306 6.91 -26.23 0.03
N SER A 307 7.97 -25.59 0.53
CA SER A 307 7.93 -24.91 1.83
C SER A 307 7.70 -23.41 1.72
N THR A 308 7.67 -22.88 0.49
CA THR A 308 7.28 -21.49 0.21
C THR A 308 5.89 -21.54 -0.40
N SER A 309 4.89 -21.06 0.33
CA SER A 309 3.52 -20.90 -0.16
C SER A 309 3.20 -19.42 -0.31
N VAL A 310 2.37 -19.09 -1.29
CA VAL A 310 1.96 -17.73 -1.60
C VAL A 310 0.45 -17.68 -1.62
N PHE A 311 -0.12 -16.78 -0.81
CA PHE A 311 -1.55 -16.56 -0.72
C PHE A 311 -1.88 -15.14 -1.14
N PHE A 312 -2.86 -14.98 -2.01
CA PHE A 312 -3.34 -13.69 -2.48
C PHE A 312 -4.65 -13.34 -1.80
N SER A 313 -4.89 -12.03 -1.60
CA SER A 313 -6.19 -11.54 -1.16
C SER A 313 -7.29 -11.75 -2.21
N LYS A 314 -6.92 -12.08 -3.45
CA LYS A 314 -7.82 -12.56 -4.51
C LYS A 314 -7.83 -14.09 -4.54
N ALA A 315 -8.82 -14.72 -3.93
CA ALA A 315 -8.96 -16.17 -3.80
C ALA A 315 -8.86 -16.91 -5.13
N LYS A 316 -9.41 -16.34 -6.21
CA LYS A 316 -9.36 -16.97 -7.54
C LYS A 316 -7.93 -17.17 -8.07
N TRP A 317 -6.94 -16.48 -7.50
CA TRP A 317 -5.51 -16.57 -7.88
C TRP A 317 -4.71 -17.52 -6.99
N ASN A 318 -5.28 -18.05 -5.92
CA ASN A 318 -4.61 -19.01 -5.06
C ASN A 318 -4.42 -20.35 -5.79
N LEU A 319 -3.37 -21.09 -5.44
CA LEU A 319 -3.02 -22.33 -6.13
C LEU A 319 -3.69 -23.55 -5.51
N ASP A 320 -3.86 -23.54 -4.21
CA ASP A 320 -4.48 -24.60 -3.44
C ASP A 320 -6.00 -24.64 -3.62
N GLN A 321 -6.57 -25.82 -3.38
CA GLN A 321 -8.00 -26.05 -3.47
C GLN A 321 -8.63 -25.85 -2.10
N ASP A 322 -9.91 -25.48 -2.06
CA ASP A 322 -10.70 -25.56 -0.84
C ASP A 322 -11.27 -26.98 -0.72
N PRO A 323 -10.69 -27.88 0.11
CA PRO A 323 -11.21 -29.25 0.26
C PRO A 323 -12.50 -29.29 1.09
N VAL A 324 -12.83 -28.23 1.84
CA VAL A 324 -13.99 -28.18 2.71
C VAL A 324 -15.22 -27.74 1.92
N GLY A 325 -15.08 -26.70 1.09
CA GLY A 325 -16.14 -26.19 0.19
C GLY A 325 -17.42 -25.71 0.88
N GLN A 326 -17.31 -25.28 2.14
CA GLN A 326 -18.42 -24.65 2.87
C GLN A 326 -18.75 -23.25 2.32
N MET A 327 -20.02 -22.86 2.43
CA MET A 327 -20.52 -21.53 2.04
C MET A 327 -21.30 -20.87 3.19
N PRO A 328 -20.87 -19.70 3.70
CA PRO A 328 -19.58 -19.05 3.43
C PRO A 328 -18.38 -19.88 3.93
N VAL A 329 -17.18 -19.47 3.57
CA VAL A 329 -15.94 -20.15 4.01
C VAL A 329 -15.73 -19.94 5.52
N ALA A 330 -15.94 -18.71 5.99
CA ALA A 330 -15.96 -18.39 7.41
C ALA A 330 -16.82 -17.15 7.65
N THR A 331 -17.39 -17.05 8.85
CA THR A 331 -18.03 -15.84 9.36
C THR A 331 -17.61 -15.64 10.81
N ARG A 332 -17.24 -14.41 11.18
CA ARG A 332 -16.72 -14.07 12.51
C ARG A 332 -17.24 -12.72 12.99
N ASN A 333 -17.26 -12.50 14.30
CA ASN A 333 -17.52 -11.20 14.92
C ASN A 333 -16.19 -10.48 15.18
N ILE A 334 -15.96 -9.35 14.51
CA ILE A 334 -14.66 -8.66 14.56
C ILE A 334 -14.36 -7.98 15.90
N GLY A 335 -15.39 -7.64 16.68
CA GLY A 335 -15.25 -6.99 17.99
C GLY A 335 -15.22 -7.96 19.16
N CYS A 336 -15.39 -9.26 18.90
CA CYS A 336 -15.44 -10.30 19.90
C CYS A 336 -14.10 -11.06 19.92
N ALA A 337 -13.59 -11.34 21.11
CA ALA A 337 -12.38 -12.15 21.26
C ALA A 337 -12.62 -13.58 20.78
N SER A 338 -11.67 -14.16 20.06
CA SER A 338 -11.72 -15.58 19.71
C SER A 338 -11.71 -16.46 20.96
N SER A 339 -12.35 -17.62 20.84
CA SER A 339 -12.48 -18.62 21.91
C SER A 339 -12.38 -20.00 21.26
N GLU A 340 -11.50 -20.86 21.80
CA GLU A 340 -11.35 -22.25 21.35
C GLU A 340 -12.62 -23.08 21.63
N ASP A 341 -13.43 -22.67 22.61
CA ASP A 341 -14.68 -23.35 22.96
C ASP A 341 -15.81 -23.03 21.97
N CYS A 342 -15.68 -21.97 21.17
CA CYS A 342 -16.75 -21.52 20.27
C CYS A 342 -16.75 -22.33 18.97
N SER A 343 -17.83 -23.08 18.71
CA SER A 343 -18.05 -23.73 17.42
C SER A 343 -18.63 -22.76 16.39
N PRO A 344 -17.96 -22.54 15.23
CA PRO A 344 -18.51 -21.72 14.15
C PRO A 344 -19.84 -22.21 13.57
N GLU A 345 -20.11 -23.51 13.62
CA GLU A 345 -21.32 -24.15 13.11
C GLU A 345 -22.53 -23.96 14.05
N ALA A 346 -22.27 -23.78 15.34
CA ALA A 346 -23.27 -23.60 16.38
C ALA A 346 -22.81 -22.59 17.43
N PRO A 347 -22.64 -21.31 17.05
CA PRO A 347 -22.10 -20.29 17.94
C PRO A 347 -23.04 -20.07 19.13
N HIS A 348 -22.50 -20.14 20.34
CA HIS A 348 -23.26 -19.97 21.58
C HIS A 348 -22.56 -18.99 22.54
N PRO A 349 -23.26 -18.03 23.17
CA PRO A 349 -22.61 -17.02 24.02
C PRO A 349 -21.80 -17.58 25.20
N PHE A 350 -22.27 -18.68 25.81
CA PHE A 350 -21.53 -19.35 26.90
C PHE A 350 -20.21 -19.98 26.44
N ASP A 351 -20.04 -20.20 25.14
CA ASP A 351 -18.85 -20.80 24.55
C ASP A 351 -17.93 -19.73 23.93
N GLY A 352 -18.25 -18.44 24.12
CA GLY A 352 -17.45 -17.30 23.65
C GLY A 352 -17.95 -16.65 22.35
N ALA A 353 -19.17 -16.93 21.90
CA ALA A 353 -19.79 -16.16 20.82
C ALA A 353 -20.30 -14.79 21.31
N CYS A 354 -20.33 -13.81 20.43
CA CYS A 354 -20.93 -12.50 20.71
C CYS A 354 -22.02 -12.15 19.69
N THR A 355 -23.06 -11.48 20.17
CA THR A 355 -24.15 -10.98 19.35
C THR A 355 -23.69 -9.84 18.44
N VAL A 356 -23.94 -9.98 17.14
CA VAL A 356 -23.73 -8.93 16.13
C VAL A 356 -24.76 -7.82 16.31
N ALA A 357 -24.30 -6.58 16.43
CA ALA A 357 -25.15 -5.45 16.81
C ALA A 357 -26.29 -5.16 15.81
N SER A 358 -26.05 -5.40 14.52
CA SER A 358 -27.00 -5.07 13.45
C SER A 358 -28.04 -6.16 13.16
N THR A 359 -27.73 -7.43 13.44
CA THR A 359 -28.57 -8.58 13.09
C THR A 359 -29.12 -9.33 14.30
N GLY A 360 -28.49 -9.20 15.47
CA GLY A 360 -28.81 -10.02 16.64
C GLY A 360 -28.33 -11.47 16.54
N GLN A 361 -27.57 -11.83 15.49
CA GLN A 361 -27.00 -13.16 15.34
C GLN A 361 -25.77 -13.32 16.24
N ASP A 362 -25.64 -14.46 16.91
CA ASP A 362 -24.41 -14.82 17.62
C ASP A 362 -23.36 -15.40 16.66
N LEU A 363 -22.12 -14.96 16.81
CA LEU A 363 -20.97 -15.41 16.02
C LEU A 363 -19.75 -15.56 16.92
N CYS A 364 -18.88 -16.54 16.62
CA CYS A 364 -17.58 -16.65 17.27
C CYS A 364 -16.72 -15.41 17.00
N GLY A 365 -15.91 -15.02 17.99
CA GLY A 365 -14.93 -13.97 17.83
C GLY A 365 -13.82 -14.31 16.85
N TRP A 366 -13.10 -13.28 16.40
CA TRP A 366 -12.10 -13.42 15.34
C TRP A 366 -10.67 -13.36 15.86
N LEU A 367 -10.29 -12.24 16.47
CA LEU A 367 -8.95 -12.00 17.00
C LEU A 367 -8.92 -12.34 18.48
N ASP A 368 -7.78 -12.80 18.98
CA ASP A 368 -7.63 -13.06 20.42
C ASP A 368 -7.77 -11.76 21.26
N ALA A 369 -7.97 -11.93 22.56
CA ALA A 369 -8.16 -10.80 23.47
C ALA A 369 -6.93 -9.87 23.55
N GLU A 370 -5.72 -10.38 23.34
CA GLU A 370 -4.48 -9.60 23.39
C GLU A 370 -4.32 -8.71 22.14
N ALA A 371 -4.66 -9.23 20.96
CA ALA A 371 -4.69 -8.52 19.69
C ALA A 371 -5.74 -7.41 19.72
N LEU A 372 -6.94 -7.69 20.25
CA LEU A 372 -7.99 -6.66 20.46
C LEU A 372 -7.52 -5.59 21.45
N ALA A 373 -6.89 -5.97 22.57
CA ALA A 373 -6.33 -5.02 23.52
C ALA A 373 -5.21 -4.17 22.91
N ARG A 374 -4.36 -4.77 22.06
CA ARG A 374 -3.26 -4.11 21.34
C ARG A 374 -3.77 -3.06 20.37
N LEU A 375 -4.81 -3.36 19.60
CA LEU A 375 -5.50 -2.39 18.73
C LEU A 375 -6.00 -1.17 19.50
N GLY A 376 -6.45 -1.36 20.75
CA GLY A 376 -6.89 -0.28 21.64
C GLY A 376 -5.78 0.67 22.14
N THR A 377 -4.51 0.38 21.87
CA THR A 377 -3.38 1.20 22.32
C THR A 377 -3.05 2.34 21.34
N ALA A 378 -2.39 3.40 21.84
CA ALA A 378 -2.06 4.58 21.03
C ALA A 378 -1.20 4.30 19.77
N PRO A 379 -0.23 3.36 19.75
CA PRO A 379 0.50 3.00 18.54
C PRO A 379 -0.37 2.44 17.41
N TYR A 380 -1.50 1.81 17.77
CA TYR A 380 -2.51 1.32 16.83
C TYR A 380 -3.66 2.34 16.67
N GLY A 381 -3.42 3.57 17.16
CA GLY A 381 -4.32 4.71 17.26
C GLY A 381 -5.67 4.40 17.88
N SER A 382 -5.64 3.62 18.96
CA SER A 382 -6.77 3.34 19.84
C SER A 382 -8.02 2.83 19.11
N THR A 383 -7.79 1.95 18.14
CA THR A 383 -8.84 1.32 17.34
C THR A 383 -9.63 0.34 18.19
N SER A 384 -10.94 0.57 18.27
CA SER A 384 -11.90 -0.36 18.85
C SER A 384 -12.71 -0.98 17.73
N LEU A 385 -12.68 -2.30 17.60
CA LEU A 385 -13.50 -3.01 16.63
C LEU A 385 -14.94 -3.13 17.15
N PRO A 386 -15.95 -2.79 16.33
CA PRO A 386 -17.35 -2.95 16.72
C PRO A 386 -17.77 -4.43 16.68
N MET A 387 -18.87 -4.76 17.35
CA MET A 387 -19.49 -6.09 17.28
C MET A 387 -20.21 -6.30 15.93
N GLU A 388 -19.43 -6.32 14.85
CA GLU A 388 -19.86 -6.45 13.46
C GLU A 388 -19.42 -7.78 12.87
N ALA A 389 -20.21 -8.33 11.94
CA ALA A 389 -19.86 -9.54 11.23
C ALA A 389 -18.86 -9.24 10.10
N THR A 390 -17.86 -10.11 9.94
CA THR A 390 -17.10 -10.25 8.70
C THR A 390 -17.30 -11.65 8.13
N THR A 391 -17.28 -11.77 6.80
CA THR A 391 -17.54 -13.02 6.09
C THR A 391 -16.54 -13.21 4.97
N VAL A 392 -15.97 -14.41 4.89
CA VAL A 392 -15.15 -14.86 3.76
C VAL A 392 -16.05 -15.61 2.78
N ALA A 393 -16.23 -15.03 1.60
CA ALA A 393 -16.99 -15.67 0.53
C ALA A 393 -16.18 -16.78 -0.14
N VAL A 394 -16.85 -17.77 -0.74
CA VAL A 394 -16.18 -18.75 -1.61
C VAL A 394 -15.62 -18.09 -2.87
N SER A 395 -14.52 -18.62 -3.38
CA SER A 395 -13.85 -18.16 -4.62
C SER A 395 -14.64 -18.40 -5.91
N GLY A 396 -15.63 -19.31 -5.89
CA GLY A 396 -16.42 -19.71 -7.05
C GLY A 396 -15.68 -20.64 -8.04
N ASN A 397 -14.37 -20.85 -7.90
CA ASN A 397 -13.56 -21.75 -8.74
C ASN A 397 -12.87 -22.89 -7.95
N GLY A 398 -13.36 -23.13 -6.72
CA GLY A 398 -12.86 -24.18 -5.83
C GLY A 398 -11.43 -23.94 -5.33
N LYS A 399 -10.97 -22.68 -5.34
CA LYS A 399 -9.73 -22.25 -4.69
C LYS A 399 -10.01 -21.77 -3.27
N MET A 400 -9.08 -21.99 -2.35
CA MET A 400 -9.22 -21.51 -0.98
C MET A 400 -9.03 -19.98 -0.93
N PRO A 401 -9.99 -19.22 -0.37
CA PRO A 401 -9.73 -17.85 0.03
C PRO A 401 -8.81 -17.84 1.25
N HIS A 402 -7.83 -16.94 1.24
CA HIS A 402 -6.85 -16.84 2.32
C HIS A 402 -6.88 -15.51 3.04
N ALA A 403 -7.74 -14.57 2.63
CA ALA A 403 -7.79 -13.26 3.24
C ALA A 403 -9.21 -12.93 3.72
N VAL A 404 -9.27 -12.29 4.88
CA VAL A 404 -10.49 -11.71 5.43
C VAL A 404 -10.25 -10.23 5.74
N LEU A 405 -11.28 -9.42 5.52
CA LEU A 405 -11.25 -7.98 5.76
C LEU A 405 -12.19 -7.63 6.93
N GLY A 406 -11.66 -6.96 7.94
CA GLY A 406 -12.43 -6.28 8.97
C GLY A 406 -12.32 -4.76 8.78
N ALA A 407 -13.34 -4.12 8.23
CA ALA A 407 -13.38 -2.67 8.08
C ALA A 407 -14.47 -2.08 8.99
N PRO A 408 -14.11 -1.50 10.15
CA PRO A 408 -15.08 -0.95 11.09
C PRO A 408 -15.95 0.13 10.45
N GLY A 409 -17.27 0.03 10.57
CA GLY A 409 -18.20 1.03 10.01
C GLY A 409 -17.99 2.46 10.52
N GLY A 410 -17.41 2.62 11.72
CA GLY A 410 -17.16 3.93 12.35
C GLY A 410 -15.85 4.63 11.95
N THR A 411 -14.90 3.92 11.35
CA THR A 411 -13.58 4.47 10.97
C THR A 411 -13.20 4.00 9.56
N PRO A 412 -13.82 4.57 8.50
CA PRO A 412 -13.64 4.13 7.12
C PRO A 412 -12.20 4.14 6.59
N GLN A 413 -11.33 4.94 7.21
CA GLN A 413 -9.91 5.02 6.90
C GLN A 413 -9.07 3.92 7.54
N ASP A 414 -9.61 3.19 8.51
CA ASP A 414 -8.90 2.13 9.21
C ASP A 414 -9.52 0.78 8.80
N TRP A 415 -8.70 -0.19 8.43
CA TRP A 415 -9.15 -1.54 8.13
C TRP A 415 -8.13 -2.57 8.57
N ILE A 416 -8.58 -3.80 8.79
CA ILE A 416 -7.75 -4.94 9.16
C ILE A 416 -7.84 -5.96 8.04
N LEU A 417 -6.69 -6.38 7.54
CA LEU A 417 -6.58 -7.53 6.66
C LEU A 417 -5.85 -8.62 7.44
N ALA A 418 -6.42 -9.80 7.48
CA ALA A 418 -5.69 -10.95 7.99
C ALA A 418 -5.75 -12.12 7.03
N PHE A 419 -4.82 -13.05 7.26
CA PHE A 419 -4.62 -14.21 6.42
C PHE A 419 -4.69 -15.51 7.21
N GLU A 420 -5.17 -16.54 6.52
CA GLU A 420 -4.97 -17.95 6.82
C GLU A 420 -3.66 -18.41 6.15
N ASP A 421 -2.76 -19.05 6.90
CA ASP A 421 -1.38 -19.34 6.49
C ASP A 421 -1.14 -20.77 5.97
N LEU A 422 -2.19 -21.62 5.95
CA LEU A 422 -2.10 -23.01 5.52
C LEU A 422 -2.81 -23.29 4.21
N ASN A 423 -2.11 -23.85 3.22
CA ASN A 423 -2.73 -24.34 1.99
C ASN A 423 -3.88 -25.31 2.29
N GLY A 424 -5.05 -25.09 1.68
CA GLY A 424 -6.28 -25.83 1.93
C GLY A 424 -7.17 -25.18 3.00
N GLY A 425 -6.64 -24.18 3.70
CA GLY A 425 -7.36 -23.37 4.65
C GLY A 425 -7.24 -23.79 6.11
N GLY A 426 -6.59 -24.93 6.42
CA GLY A 426 -6.28 -25.28 7.80
C GLY A 426 -7.50 -25.26 8.74
N ASP A 427 -7.40 -24.47 9.81
CA ASP A 427 -8.46 -24.26 10.80
C ASP A 427 -9.43 -23.11 10.43
N ARG A 428 -9.10 -22.31 9.40
CA ARG A 428 -10.00 -21.33 8.75
C ARG A 428 -10.46 -20.25 9.73
N ASP A 429 -9.63 -19.90 10.70
CA ASP A 429 -9.93 -18.81 11.63
C ASP A 429 -9.47 -17.43 11.10
N PHE A 430 -8.59 -17.45 10.09
CA PHE A 430 -8.04 -16.27 9.41
C PHE A 430 -7.41 -15.26 10.39
N ASN A 431 -6.71 -15.72 11.42
CA ASN A 431 -6.00 -14.83 12.33
C ASN A 431 -4.48 -15.11 12.43
N ASP A 432 -3.93 -15.99 11.59
CA ASP A 432 -2.50 -16.35 11.61
C ASP A 432 -1.57 -15.17 11.38
N ALA A 433 -1.94 -14.27 10.46
CA ALA A 433 -1.18 -13.06 10.14
C ALA A 433 -2.12 -11.88 9.98
N VAL A 434 -2.11 -10.94 10.93
CA VAL A 434 -3.08 -9.83 11.05
C VAL A 434 -2.38 -8.49 10.91
N PHE A 435 -2.87 -7.66 9.99
CA PHE A 435 -2.32 -6.34 9.70
C PHE A 435 -3.42 -5.28 9.76
N GLN A 436 -3.17 -4.21 10.50
CA GLN A 436 -3.98 -3.00 10.48
C GLN A 436 -3.44 -2.05 9.42
N PHE A 437 -4.31 -1.47 8.62
CA PHE A 437 -4.00 -0.39 7.71
C PHE A 437 -4.76 0.85 8.11
N ARG A 438 -4.09 1.99 7.97
CA ARG A 438 -4.65 3.30 8.32
C ARG A 438 -4.35 4.30 7.21
N GLY A 439 -5.40 4.77 6.56
CA GLY A 439 -5.36 5.96 5.74
C GLY A 439 -5.28 7.22 6.59
N ASP A 440 -4.80 8.30 6.01
CA ASP A 440 -4.99 9.62 6.61
C ASP A 440 -6.49 9.86 6.87
N ALA A 441 -6.85 10.68 7.86
CA ALA A 441 -8.26 11.08 8.08
C ALA A 441 -8.51 12.55 7.70
N SER A 442 -7.46 13.27 7.30
CA SER A 442 -7.52 14.69 7.01
C SER A 442 -7.74 14.93 5.53
N SER A 443 -8.78 15.71 5.23
CA SER A 443 -8.96 16.31 3.92
C SER A 443 -8.17 17.62 3.87
N ALA A 444 -7.25 17.76 2.92
CA ALA A 444 -6.46 18.97 2.77
C ALA A 444 -6.08 19.23 1.31
N VAL A 445 -5.84 20.49 1.00
CA VAL A 445 -5.38 20.95 -0.30
C VAL A 445 -4.40 22.08 -0.13
N ARG A 446 -3.32 22.08 -0.91
CA ARG A 446 -2.32 23.15 -0.90
C ARG A 446 -2.13 23.74 -2.28
N SER A 447 -2.24 25.05 -2.37
CA SER A 447 -1.95 25.78 -3.61
C SER A 447 -0.47 25.72 -3.94
N ARG A 448 -0.13 25.89 -5.22
CA ARG A 448 1.22 26.28 -5.59
C ARG A 448 1.51 27.70 -5.10
N VAL A 449 2.78 28.10 -5.22
CA VAL A 449 3.18 29.49 -5.00
C VAL A 449 2.40 30.38 -5.95
N LEU A 450 1.71 31.39 -5.41
CA LEU A 450 0.83 32.32 -6.12
C LEU A 450 1.59 33.40 -6.89
N PHE A 451 2.91 33.30 -6.96
CA PHE A 451 3.76 34.31 -7.56
C PHE A 451 3.83 34.09 -9.09
N PRO A 452 3.36 35.05 -9.90
CA PRO A 452 3.22 34.86 -11.34
C PRO A 452 4.51 35.10 -12.15
N SER A 453 5.62 35.51 -11.52
CA SER A 453 6.83 35.96 -12.23
C SER A 453 8.04 35.03 -12.05
N PRO A 454 8.82 34.78 -13.13
CA PRO A 454 10.09 34.05 -13.04
C PRO A 454 11.20 34.86 -12.36
N TYR A 455 10.98 36.15 -12.09
CA TYR A 455 11.95 37.01 -11.42
C TYR A 455 11.79 36.90 -9.91
N PHE A 456 12.82 36.41 -9.23
CA PHE A 456 12.88 36.43 -7.78
C PHE A 456 12.72 37.87 -7.30
N PRO A 457 11.80 38.15 -6.35
CA PRO A 457 11.71 39.46 -5.75
C PRO A 457 13.05 39.82 -5.09
N ASP A 458 13.34 41.12 -5.05
CA ASP A 458 14.54 41.67 -4.42
C ASP A 458 14.73 41.00 -3.04
N PRO A 459 15.90 40.43 -2.72
CA PRO A 459 16.15 39.83 -1.41
C PRO A 459 15.96 40.82 -0.24
N ALA A 460 15.94 42.14 -0.52
CA ALA A 460 15.59 43.16 0.45
C ALA A 460 14.08 43.31 0.71
N CYS A 461 13.22 42.54 0.05
CA CYS A 461 11.77 42.61 0.16
C CYS A 461 11.15 41.27 0.57
N ALA A 462 10.21 41.31 1.53
CA ALA A 462 9.43 40.16 1.93
C ALA A 462 7.95 40.54 2.01
N ILE A 463 7.08 39.54 1.90
CA ILE A 463 5.65 39.74 2.11
C ILE A 463 5.43 40.06 3.58
N SER A 464 4.77 41.19 3.86
CA SER A 464 4.45 41.62 5.22
C SER A 464 3.00 41.38 5.58
N GLN A 465 2.10 41.45 4.60
CA GLN A 465 0.66 41.31 4.83
C GLN A 465 -0.01 40.56 3.66
N MET A 466 -1.02 39.76 4.01
CA MET A 466 -1.86 39.04 3.06
C MET A 466 -3.34 39.33 3.33
N ARG A 467 -4.15 39.36 2.28
CA ARG A 467 -5.61 39.33 2.32
C ARG A 467 -6.05 37.94 1.86
N PHE A 468 -6.98 37.34 2.59
CA PHE A 468 -7.56 36.06 2.23
C PHE A 468 -9.08 36.18 2.23
N ARG A 469 -9.72 35.89 1.10
CA ARG A 469 -11.17 35.77 0.99
C ARG A 469 -11.54 34.37 0.55
N LYS A 470 -12.64 33.84 1.10
CA LYS A 470 -13.13 32.50 0.80
C LYS A 470 -14.58 32.54 0.35
N GLU A 471 -14.94 31.60 -0.50
CA GLU A 471 -16.32 31.24 -0.78
C GLU A 471 -16.43 29.73 -0.64
N ASP A 472 -17.01 29.30 0.47
CA ASP A 472 -17.14 27.90 0.81
C ASP A 472 -18.54 27.60 1.36
N ALA A 473 -18.87 26.31 1.35
CA ALA A 473 -20.07 25.79 1.95
C ALA A 473 -19.70 24.54 2.74
N PRO A 474 -20.17 24.39 3.99
CA PRO A 474 -19.93 23.19 4.77
C PRO A 474 -20.56 21.97 4.10
N GLY A 475 -21.56 22.12 3.22
CA GLY A 475 -22.26 21.01 2.57
C GLY A 475 -23.53 20.63 3.33
N THR A 476 -24.48 20.01 2.62
CA THR A 476 -25.73 19.50 3.22
C THR A 476 -25.43 18.30 4.11
N GLY A 477 -26.05 18.20 5.30
CA GLY A 477 -25.87 17.07 6.21
C GLY A 477 -24.63 17.17 7.11
N CYS A 478 -23.84 18.22 6.94
CA CYS A 478 -22.77 18.60 7.83
C CYS A 478 -23.35 19.26 9.08
N GLY A 479 -23.38 18.52 10.19
CA GLY A 479 -23.62 19.12 11.50
C GLY A 479 -22.51 20.10 11.88
N SER A 480 -22.46 20.51 13.15
CA SER A 480 -21.41 21.40 13.67
C SER A 480 -20.00 20.79 13.70
N SER A 481 -19.84 19.51 13.34
CA SER A 481 -18.58 18.78 13.35
C SER A 481 -17.69 19.06 12.14
N ALA A 482 -18.27 19.55 11.03
CA ALA A 482 -17.51 19.84 9.83
C ALA A 482 -17.00 21.28 9.82
N ALA A 483 -15.70 21.46 9.62
CA ALA A 483 -15.08 22.77 9.59
C ALA A 483 -14.03 22.82 8.47
N ILE A 484 -14.01 23.95 7.76
CA ILE A 484 -12.96 24.27 6.80
C ILE A 484 -12.08 25.32 7.46
N SER A 485 -10.81 24.96 7.67
CA SER A 485 -9.79 25.84 8.21
C SER A 485 -8.82 26.24 7.10
N TYR A 486 -8.32 27.47 7.15
CA TYR A 486 -7.41 28.00 6.14
C TYR A 486 -6.12 28.48 6.78
N ALA A 487 -5.02 28.37 6.05
CA ALA A 487 -3.73 28.92 6.44
C ALA A 487 -3.00 29.48 5.22
N VAL A 488 -2.15 30.49 5.45
CA VAL A 488 -1.28 31.08 4.44
C VAL A 488 0.19 30.97 4.89
N ALA A 489 1.11 30.89 3.94
CA ALA A 489 2.54 30.90 4.21
C ALA A 489 3.28 31.67 3.11
N THR A 490 4.45 32.21 3.44
CA THR A 490 5.27 33.04 2.53
C THR A 490 6.58 32.34 2.11
N ASP A 491 6.84 31.15 2.63
CA ASP A 491 8.09 30.38 2.48
C ASP A 491 7.83 29.00 1.85
N CYS A 492 6.91 28.94 0.89
CA CYS A 492 6.38 27.68 0.37
C CYS A 492 7.36 26.87 -0.51
N ARG A 493 8.52 27.41 -0.87
CA ARG A 493 9.64 26.71 -1.50
C ARG A 493 10.95 26.97 -0.75
N VAL A 494 11.87 26.03 -0.86
CA VAL A 494 13.27 26.21 -0.46
C VAL A 494 14.09 26.39 -1.73
N CYS A 495 14.62 27.59 -1.93
CA CYS A 495 15.39 27.92 -3.13
C CYS A 495 16.89 27.96 -2.85
N THR A 496 17.65 27.30 -3.72
CA THR A 496 19.08 27.48 -3.89
C THR A 496 19.33 28.43 -5.06
N SER A 497 20.60 28.74 -5.35
CA SER A 497 20.99 29.63 -6.46
C SER A 497 20.50 29.17 -7.84
N TYR A 498 20.14 27.89 -7.99
CA TYR A 498 19.82 27.28 -9.29
C TYR A 498 18.49 26.53 -9.31
N GLU A 499 17.92 26.18 -8.16
CA GLU A 499 16.75 25.32 -8.09
C GLU A 499 15.91 25.62 -6.85
N CYS A 500 14.58 25.57 -7.02
CA CYS A 500 13.62 25.67 -5.92
C CYS A 500 12.86 24.36 -5.77
N SER A 501 12.94 23.77 -4.57
CA SER A 501 12.12 22.62 -4.20
C SER A 501 10.97 23.06 -3.29
N ILE A 502 9.96 22.21 -3.15
CA ILE A 502 8.84 22.46 -2.24
C ILE A 502 9.35 22.51 -0.79
N ASN A 503 8.91 23.51 -0.02
CA ASN A 503 9.03 23.47 1.43
C ASN A 503 7.90 22.59 1.99
N ILE A 504 8.23 21.42 2.55
CA ILE A 504 7.26 20.48 3.14
C ILE A 504 6.77 20.94 4.52
N THR A 505 7.46 21.89 5.16
CA THR A 505 7.08 22.50 6.43
C THR A 505 7.11 24.04 6.33
N PRO A 506 6.22 24.66 5.53
CA PRO A 506 6.09 26.11 5.50
C PRO A 506 5.69 26.66 6.88
N SER A 507 6.04 27.92 7.12
CA SER A 507 5.64 28.65 8.31
C SER A 507 4.20 29.12 8.15
N TRP A 508 3.24 28.24 8.49
CA TRP A 508 1.81 28.48 8.32
C TRP A 508 1.25 29.48 9.33
N HIS A 509 0.57 30.51 8.83
CA HIS A 509 -0.25 31.45 9.58
C HIS A 509 -1.74 31.07 9.44
N PRO A 510 -2.42 30.68 10.52
CA PRO A 510 -3.85 30.40 10.48
C PRO A 510 -4.65 31.64 10.08
N VAL A 511 -5.60 31.47 9.16
CA VAL A 511 -6.53 32.54 8.78
C VAL A 511 -7.73 32.49 9.71
N THR A 512 -7.91 33.54 10.51
CA THR A 512 -9.05 33.66 11.43
C THR A 512 -10.07 34.65 10.86
N PHE A 513 -11.30 34.19 10.64
CA PHE A 513 -12.40 35.03 10.19
C PHE A 513 -13.21 35.52 11.38
N ALA A 514 -13.61 36.79 11.35
CA ALA A 514 -14.67 37.26 12.25
C ALA A 514 -15.98 36.50 11.95
N VAL A 515 -16.86 36.38 12.95
CA VAL A 515 -18.13 35.65 12.80
C VAL A 515 -18.94 36.23 11.64
N GLY A 516 -19.27 35.39 10.66
CA GLY A 516 -20.00 35.77 9.44
C GLY A 516 -19.17 36.45 8.35
N ALA A 517 -17.89 36.73 8.60
CA ALA A 517 -16.98 37.27 7.60
C ALA A 517 -16.46 36.17 6.65
N GLN A 518 -16.21 36.55 5.41
CA GLN A 518 -15.60 35.71 4.38
C GLN A 518 -14.21 36.20 3.99
N GLU A 519 -13.72 37.27 4.62
CA GLU A 519 -12.44 37.91 4.34
C GLU A 519 -11.68 38.17 5.63
N ALA A 520 -10.35 38.05 5.56
CA ALA A 520 -9.44 38.33 6.66
C ALA A 520 -8.13 38.95 6.14
N PHE A 521 -7.49 39.75 6.98
CA PHE A 521 -6.15 40.30 6.76
C PHE A 521 -5.19 39.67 7.76
N ILE A 522 -4.05 39.19 7.26
CA ILE A 522 -3.07 38.43 8.02
C ILE A 522 -1.73 39.17 7.96
N ASP A 523 -1.17 39.49 9.12
CA ASP A 523 0.21 39.95 9.24
C ASP A 523 1.13 38.73 9.24
N VAL A 524 2.02 38.67 8.24
CA VAL A 524 2.97 37.57 8.04
C VAL A 524 4.41 38.05 8.17
N SER A 525 4.62 39.28 8.65
CA SER A 525 5.94 39.92 8.80
C SER A 525 6.88 39.17 9.74
N SER A 526 6.36 38.33 10.64
CA SER A 526 7.15 37.50 11.56
C SER A 526 7.86 36.32 10.89
N THR A 527 7.47 35.95 9.67
CA THR A 527 8.13 34.91 8.86
C THR A 527 8.40 35.47 7.46
N PRO A 528 9.41 36.35 7.31
CA PRO A 528 9.65 37.05 6.06
C PRO A 528 9.93 36.04 4.94
N GLY A 529 9.10 36.06 3.90
CA GLY A 529 9.22 35.19 2.75
C GLY A 529 8.58 35.83 1.52
N SER A 530 8.83 35.28 0.34
CA SER A 530 8.42 35.89 -0.93
C SER A 530 7.63 34.95 -1.84
N GLN A 531 7.22 33.82 -1.31
CA GLN A 531 6.63 32.70 -2.04
C GLN A 531 5.28 32.35 -1.39
N PRO A 532 4.26 33.20 -1.62
CA PRO A 532 2.97 33.05 -0.97
C PRO A 532 2.28 31.80 -1.47
N CYS A 533 1.73 31.00 -0.57
CA CYS A 533 0.78 29.94 -0.89
C CYS A 533 -0.26 29.82 0.22
N TRP A 534 -1.32 29.07 -0.06
CA TRP A 534 -2.37 28.81 0.91
C TRP A 534 -2.68 27.31 1.00
N MET A 535 -3.30 26.93 2.11
CA MET A 535 -3.81 25.60 2.35
C MET A 535 -5.21 25.69 2.96
N ALA A 536 -6.07 24.75 2.58
CA ALA A 536 -7.29 24.49 3.31
C ALA A 536 -7.26 23.08 3.88
N SER A 537 -7.77 22.92 5.10
CA SER A 537 -7.93 21.64 5.79
C SER A 537 -9.37 21.50 6.24
N ILE A 538 -9.96 20.33 5.99
CA ILE A 538 -11.35 20.02 6.28
C ILE A 538 -11.39 18.88 7.30
N SER A 539 -12.12 19.08 8.39
CA SER A 539 -12.37 18.07 9.42
C SER A 539 -13.85 17.67 9.43
N GLY A 540 -14.15 16.51 10.03
CA GLY A 540 -15.53 16.07 10.24
C GLY A 540 -16.30 15.65 8.98
N THR A 541 -15.57 15.27 7.92
CA THR A 541 -16.12 14.82 6.64
C THR A 541 -16.59 13.37 6.72
N HIS A 542 -17.74 13.07 6.11
CA HIS A 542 -18.25 11.69 5.97
C HIS A 542 -19.16 11.61 4.75
N ALA A 543 -19.64 10.43 4.37
CA ALA A 543 -20.44 10.25 3.14
C ALA A 543 -21.65 11.22 3.02
N ALA A 544 -22.29 11.57 4.14
CA ALA A 544 -23.41 12.53 4.18
C ALA A 544 -22.99 14.00 4.43
N CYS A 545 -21.70 14.31 4.47
CA CYS A 545 -21.15 15.63 4.75
C CYS A 545 -19.89 15.86 3.92
N LEU A 546 -20.07 16.62 2.83
CA LEU A 546 -19.04 16.85 1.82
C LEU A 546 -18.85 18.36 1.63
N PRO A 547 -18.04 19.00 2.49
CA PRO A 547 -17.75 20.42 2.36
C PRO A 547 -17.10 20.75 1.02
N THR A 548 -17.42 21.94 0.51
CA THR A 548 -16.97 22.43 -0.78
C THR A 548 -16.38 23.82 -0.66
N ILE A 549 -15.25 24.06 -1.33
CA ILE A 549 -14.65 25.37 -1.50
C ILE A 549 -14.87 25.75 -2.96
N THR A 550 -15.64 26.81 -3.19
CA THR A 550 -15.98 27.31 -4.52
C THR A 550 -14.92 28.26 -5.03
N ASN A 551 -14.39 29.11 -4.14
CA ASN A 551 -13.38 30.09 -4.51
C ASN A 551 -12.49 30.48 -3.33
N VAL A 552 -11.25 30.85 -3.61
CA VAL A 552 -10.31 31.45 -2.66
C VAL A 552 -9.59 32.59 -3.38
N ASP A 553 -9.72 33.80 -2.87
CA ASP A 553 -8.98 34.97 -3.36
C ASP A 553 -7.85 35.29 -2.39
N VAL A 554 -6.65 35.51 -2.92
CA VAL A 554 -5.49 35.87 -2.10
C VAL A 554 -4.78 37.09 -2.67
N GLY A 555 -4.68 38.15 -1.87
CA GLY A 555 -3.86 39.32 -2.17
C GLY A 555 -2.69 39.45 -1.20
N TYR A 556 -1.60 40.10 -1.61
CA TYR A 556 -0.42 40.28 -0.75
C TYR A 556 0.41 41.51 -1.13
N VAL A 557 1.14 42.06 -0.16
CA VAL A 557 2.04 43.22 -0.33
C VAL A 557 3.44 42.90 0.17
N PHE A 558 4.43 43.46 -0.51
CA PHE A 558 5.83 43.41 -0.07
C PHE A 558 6.17 44.64 0.78
N ALA A 559 7.00 44.43 1.79
CA ALA A 559 7.67 45.48 2.54
C ALA A 559 9.18 45.23 2.59
N PRO A 560 9.99 46.29 2.82
CA PRO A 560 11.41 46.13 3.06
C PRO A 560 11.65 45.22 4.27
N VAL A 561 12.56 44.28 4.13
CA VAL A 561 13.08 43.50 5.25
C VAL A 561 13.89 44.47 6.11
N SER A 562 13.33 44.92 7.23
CA SER A 562 14.09 45.73 8.19
C SER A 562 15.26 44.89 8.71
N PRO A 563 16.50 45.42 8.70
CA PRO A 563 17.67 44.69 9.18
C PRO A 563 17.61 44.36 10.68
#